data_AF-A0A2P1QYK8-F1
#
_entry.id   AF-A0A2P1QYK8-F1
#
_cell.length_a   1.000
_cell.length_b   1.000
_cell.length_c   1.000
_cell.angle_alpha   90.00
_cell.angle_beta   90.00
_cell.angle_gamma   90.00
#
_symmetry.space_group_name_H-M   'P 1'
#
loop_
_entity.id
_entity.type
_entity.pdbx_description
1 polymer ?
#
loop_
_entity_poly.entity_id
_entity_poly.type
_entity_poly.pdbx_seq_one_letter_code
_entity_poly.pdbx_strand_id
1 'polypeptide(L)'
;MKAAIPEVLKQIEHLKNNFPLNKHLKSRLLSISSATIDRLLRRIRFKFRRRGTSTTRQPRFLINKIPIKTFGEWKDTSPGFTQVDLIAHNGGNVYGGFFSTLCATDVCTGWTICILVKNKRPNFKC
;
A
#
# COMPACT_ATOMS: atom_id res chain seq x y z
N MET A 1 -4.86 13.50 -4.98
CA MET A 1 -5.06 13.09 -6.38
C MET A 1 -4.72 14.18 -7.39
N LYS A 2 -5.11 15.45 -7.18
CA LYS A 2 -4.81 16.56 -8.11
C LYS A 2 -3.33 16.67 -8.52
N ALA A 3 -2.42 16.60 -7.54
CA ALA A 3 -0.97 16.69 -7.76
C ALA A 3 -0.41 15.61 -8.70
N ALA A 4 -1.05 14.44 -8.78
CA ALA A 4 -0.61 13.34 -9.62
C ALA A 4 -1.13 13.43 -11.07
N ILE A 5 -2.11 14.31 -11.36
CA ILE A 5 -2.76 14.37 -12.68
C ILE A 5 -1.76 14.65 -13.81
N PRO A 6 -0.84 15.62 -13.71
CA PRO A 6 0.10 15.91 -14.80
C PRO A 6 0.96 14.70 -15.16
N GLU A 7 1.49 13.99 -14.16
CA GLU A 7 2.34 12.82 -14.38
C GLU A 7 1.54 11.65 -14.95
N VAL A 8 0.33 11.39 -14.44
CA VAL A 8 -0.55 10.34 -14.98
C VAL A 8 -0.90 10.60 -16.45
N LEU A 9 -1.20 11.85 -16.81
CA LEU A 9 -1.47 12.21 -18.20
C LEU A 9 -0.27 11.95 -19.12
N LYS A 10 0.94 12.28 -18.65
CA LYS A 10 2.19 12.01 -19.37
C LYS A 10 2.38 10.50 -19.60
N GLN A 11 2.12 9.68 -18.59
CA GLN A 11 2.23 8.22 -18.69
C GLN A 11 1.19 7.64 -19.65
N ILE A 12 -0.06 8.12 -19.62
CA ILE A 12 -1.09 7.65 -20.55
C ILE A 12 -0.74 8.01 -22.01
N GLU A 13 -0.21 9.21 -22.23
CA GLU A 13 0.28 9.63 -23.56
C GLU A 13 1.48 8.81 -24.04
N HIS A 14 2.35 8.39 -23.11
CA HIS A 14 3.50 7.53 -23.42
C HIS A 14 3.07 6.09 -23.77
N LEU A 15 2.07 5.54 -23.07
CA LEU A 15 1.62 4.16 -23.23
C LEU A 15 0.75 3.93 -24.47
N LYS A 16 0.37 5.00 -25.18
CA LYS A 16 -0.11 5.18 -26.57
C LYS A 16 -0.99 4.14 -27.30
N ASN A 17 -1.46 3.05 -26.68
CA ASN A 17 -2.16 1.98 -27.42
C ASN A 17 -3.63 1.76 -27.05
N ASN A 18 -4.17 2.28 -25.94
CA ASN A 18 -5.54 1.91 -25.50
C ASN A 18 -6.46 3.06 -25.04
N PHE A 19 -6.00 4.31 -24.99
CA PHE A 19 -6.81 5.44 -24.51
C PHE A 19 -6.51 6.75 -25.25
N PRO A 20 -7.26 7.09 -26.32
CA PRO A 20 -7.09 8.37 -26.99
C PRO A 20 -7.53 9.52 -26.08
N LEU A 21 -6.58 10.32 -25.61
CA LEU A 21 -6.88 11.52 -24.83
C LEU A 21 -7.22 12.70 -25.73
N ASN A 22 -8.50 13.08 -25.74
CA ASN A 22 -8.94 14.31 -26.38
C ASN A 22 -8.31 15.54 -25.68
N LYS A 23 -7.78 16.49 -26.45
CA LYS A 23 -7.24 17.79 -25.96
C LYS A 23 -8.19 18.49 -24.99
N HIS A 24 -9.49 18.45 -25.27
CA HIS A 24 -10.53 19.05 -24.43
C HIS A 24 -10.62 18.36 -23.05
N LEU A 25 -10.49 17.03 -23.01
CA LEU A 25 -10.50 16.27 -21.77
C LEU A 25 -9.23 16.54 -20.94
N LYS A 26 -8.07 16.60 -21.59
CA LYS A 26 -6.79 16.96 -20.96
C LYS A 26 -6.87 18.34 -20.28
N SER A 27 -7.40 19.34 -20.99
CA SER A 27 -7.60 20.68 -20.45
C SER A 27 -8.50 20.68 -19.21
N ARG A 28 -9.65 19.97 -19.26
CA ARG A 28 -10.54 19.82 -18.09
C ARG A 28 -9.86 19.13 -16.90
N LEU A 29 -9.06 18.10 -17.13
CA LEU A 29 -8.33 17.39 -16.07
C LEU A 29 -7.22 18.25 -15.44
N LEU A 30 -6.59 19.13 -16.23
CA LEU A 30 -5.61 20.07 -15.73
C LEU A 30 -6.24 21.25 -14.97
N SER A 31 -7.48 21.65 -15.29
CA SER A 31 -8.16 22.77 -14.61
C SER A 31 -9.04 22.37 -13.41
N ILE A 32 -9.51 21.13 -13.33
CA ILE A 32 -10.41 20.68 -12.26
C ILE A 32 -9.78 20.83 -10.85
N SER A 33 -10.54 21.31 -9.87
CA SER A 33 -10.07 21.44 -8.48
C SER A 33 -9.98 20.09 -7.75
N SER A 34 -9.14 20.02 -6.71
CA SER A 34 -9.03 18.85 -5.81
C SER A 34 -10.39 18.45 -5.23
N ALA A 35 -11.16 19.41 -4.72
CA ALA A 35 -12.47 19.19 -4.13
C ALA A 35 -13.47 18.58 -5.14
N THR A 36 -13.45 19.04 -6.40
CA THR A 36 -14.32 18.48 -7.45
C THR A 36 -13.92 17.05 -7.78
N ILE A 37 -12.62 16.75 -7.90
CA ILE A 37 -12.12 15.38 -8.09
C ILE A 37 -12.63 14.48 -6.96
N ASP A 38 -12.47 14.90 -5.71
CA ASP A 38 -12.87 14.09 -4.56
C ASP A 38 -14.39 13.88 -4.50
N ARG A 39 -15.18 14.89 -4.86
CA ARG A 39 -16.65 14.77 -4.96
C ARG A 39 -17.07 13.78 -6.05
N LEU A 40 -16.49 13.87 -7.25
CA LEU A 40 -16.80 12.98 -8.37
C LEU A 40 -16.42 11.52 -8.05
N LEU A 41 -15.24 11.33 -7.45
CA LEU A 41 -14.73 10.00 -7.13
C LEU A 41 -15.35 9.40 -5.87
N ARG A 42 -16.11 10.16 -5.08
CA ARG A 42 -16.69 9.71 -3.82
C ARG A 42 -17.47 8.41 -3.99
N ARG A 43 -18.41 8.34 -4.95
CA ARG A 43 -19.22 7.15 -5.22
C ARG A 43 -18.38 5.93 -5.60
N ILE A 44 -17.36 6.14 -6.42
CA ILE A 44 -16.43 5.10 -6.87
C ILE A 44 -15.60 4.59 -5.70
N ARG A 45 -15.01 5.51 -4.92
CA ARG A 45 -14.25 5.18 -3.72
C ARG A 45 -15.09 4.38 -2.74
N PHE A 46 -16.38 4.70 -2.56
CA PHE A 46 -17.28 3.90 -1.71
C PHE A 46 -17.50 2.47 -2.22
N LYS A 47 -17.66 2.25 -3.54
CA LYS A 47 -17.76 0.90 -4.12
C LYS A 47 -16.50 0.07 -3.88
N PHE A 48 -15.33 0.70 -3.94
CA PHE A 48 -14.04 0.06 -3.68
C PHE A 48 -13.60 0.12 -2.22
N ARG A 49 -14.39 0.75 -1.34
CA ARG A 49 -14.12 0.84 0.10
C ARG A 49 -14.49 -0.47 0.76
N ARG A 50 -13.88 -1.58 0.32
CA ARG A 50 -13.74 -2.75 1.19
C ARG A 50 -12.90 -2.26 2.36
N ARG A 51 -13.53 -2.00 3.51
CA ARG A 51 -12.76 -1.79 4.75
C ARG A 51 -11.92 -3.03 4.90
N GLY A 52 -10.61 -2.91 4.74
CA GLY A 52 -9.69 -3.99 5.07
C GLY A 52 -10.01 -4.39 6.50
N THR A 53 -10.53 -5.61 6.67
CA THR A 53 -10.66 -6.18 8.00
C THR A 53 -9.23 -6.39 8.47
N SER A 54 -8.80 -5.57 9.43
CA SER A 54 -7.45 -5.70 9.95
C SER A 54 -7.33 -7.04 10.67
N THR A 55 -6.32 -7.83 10.34
CA THR A 55 -5.98 -9.02 11.13
C THR A 55 -5.25 -8.66 12.43
N THR A 56 -4.69 -7.45 12.51
CA THR A 56 -4.00 -6.96 13.70
C THR A 56 -4.99 -6.30 14.66
N ARG A 57 -5.23 -6.96 15.79
CA ARG A 57 -5.80 -6.32 16.98
C ARG A 57 -4.68 -5.49 17.61
N GLN A 58 -4.87 -4.19 17.77
CA GLN A 58 -3.90 -3.35 18.47
C GLN A 58 -3.75 -3.83 19.92
N PRO A 59 -2.56 -4.30 20.34
CA PRO A 59 -2.30 -4.59 21.74
C PRO A 59 -2.02 -3.24 22.42
N ARG A 60 -3.02 -2.71 23.13
CA ARG A 60 -2.95 -1.41 23.83
C ARG A 60 -1.73 -1.27 24.76
N PHE A 61 -1.19 -2.39 25.25
CA PHE A 61 -0.11 -2.41 26.23
C PHE A 61 1.29 -2.67 25.65
N LEU A 62 1.40 -3.21 24.44
CA LEU A 62 2.69 -3.64 23.88
C LEU A 62 3.40 -2.53 23.11
N ILE A 63 2.65 -1.61 22.50
CA ILE A 63 3.19 -0.49 21.71
C ILE A 63 4.14 0.38 22.57
N ASN A 64 3.80 0.63 23.83
CA ASN A 64 4.64 1.46 24.72
C ASN A 64 5.93 0.77 25.15
N LYS A 65 6.04 -0.55 24.96
CA LYS A 65 7.22 -1.35 25.35
C LYS A 65 8.14 -1.67 24.17
N ILE A 66 7.70 -1.44 22.95
CA ILE A 66 8.51 -1.66 21.74
C ILE A 66 8.99 -0.29 21.25
N PRO A 67 10.29 0.03 21.34
CA PRO A 67 10.79 1.29 20.83
C PRO A 67 10.56 1.38 19.32
N ILE A 68 9.82 2.40 18.88
CA ILE A 68 9.58 2.68 17.46
C ILE A 68 10.70 3.60 16.99
N LYS A 69 11.61 3.08 16.18
CA LYS A 69 12.63 3.89 15.52
C LYS A 69 12.04 4.62 14.32
N THR A 70 12.15 5.94 14.32
CA THR A 70 11.79 6.85 13.24
C THR A 70 12.89 6.90 12.17
N PHE A 71 12.59 7.43 10.98
CA PHE A 71 13.50 7.47 9.82
C PHE A 71 14.91 8.02 10.13
N GLY A 72 15.04 8.96 11.06
CA GLY A 72 16.33 9.55 11.43
C GLY A 72 17.21 8.66 12.30
N GLU A 73 16.62 7.71 13.04
CA GLU A 73 17.31 6.85 14.01
C GLU A 73 17.90 5.58 13.37
N TRP A 74 17.64 5.38 12.08
CA TRP A 74 18.18 4.27 11.30
C TRP A 74 19.52 4.58 10.64
N LYS A 75 20.00 5.84 10.70
CA LYS A 75 21.19 6.32 9.97
C LYS A 75 22.49 5.56 10.27
N ASP A 76 22.64 5.06 11.50
CA ASP A 76 23.85 4.36 11.95
C ASP A 76 23.67 2.83 12.04
N THR A 77 22.67 2.29 11.34
CA THR A 77 22.40 0.85 11.35
C THR A 77 23.35 0.13 10.40
N SER A 78 24.12 -0.84 10.88
CA SER A 78 24.94 -1.72 10.03
C SER A 78 24.06 -2.70 9.24
N PRO A 79 24.53 -3.27 8.12
CA PRO A 79 23.85 -4.40 7.48
C PRO A 79 23.61 -5.55 8.47
N GLY A 80 22.49 -6.26 8.32
CA GLY A 80 22.06 -7.37 9.17
C GLY A 80 20.83 -7.06 10.04
N PHE A 81 20.36 -5.82 10.09
CA PHE A 81 19.11 -5.46 10.77
C PHE A 81 17.95 -5.46 9.79
N THR A 82 17.07 -6.46 9.92
CA THR A 82 15.97 -6.70 8.98
C THR A 82 14.61 -6.34 9.59
N GLN A 83 13.83 -5.51 8.88
CA GLN A 83 12.41 -5.32 9.14
C GLN A 83 11.60 -6.38 8.40
N VAL A 84 10.64 -7.00 9.09
CA VAL A 84 9.78 -8.05 8.51
C VAL A 84 8.33 -7.62 8.58
N ASP A 85 7.62 -7.71 7.47
CA ASP A 85 6.18 -7.43 7.37
C ASP A 85 5.43 -8.53 6.60
N LEU A 86 4.10 -8.57 6.78
CA LEU A 86 3.21 -9.50 6.08
C LEU A 86 2.08 -8.78 5.38
N ILE A 87 1.98 -8.99 4.06
CA ILE A 87 0.89 -8.50 3.22
C ILE A 87 -0.09 -9.64 2.94
N ALA A 88 -1.31 -9.54 3.46
CA ALA A 88 -2.34 -10.55 3.24
C ALA A 88 -3.05 -10.37 1.88
N HIS A 89 -3.03 -11.40 1.02
CA HIS A 89 -3.72 -11.41 -0.28
C HIS A 89 -5.15 -11.93 -0.16
N ASN A 90 -5.96 -11.24 0.64
CA ASN A 90 -7.27 -11.73 1.07
C ASN A 90 -8.45 -10.97 0.42
N GLY A 91 -8.17 -10.02 -0.48
CA GLY A 91 -9.18 -9.23 -1.18
C GLY A 91 -10.14 -8.45 -0.26
N GLY A 92 -9.76 -8.23 1.01
CA GLY A 92 -10.60 -7.59 2.03
C GLY A 92 -11.46 -8.56 2.87
N ASN A 93 -11.40 -9.87 2.62
CA ASN A 93 -12.06 -10.88 3.43
C ASN A 93 -11.02 -11.65 4.26
N VAL A 94 -11.03 -11.49 5.58
CA VAL A 94 -10.12 -12.22 6.49
C VAL A 94 -10.54 -13.66 6.81
N TYR A 95 -11.72 -14.10 6.35
CA TYR A 95 -12.19 -15.47 6.54
C TYR A 95 -11.68 -16.39 5.43
N GLY A 96 -11.31 -17.62 5.79
CA GLY A 96 -10.78 -18.63 4.87
C GLY A 96 -9.25 -18.65 4.77
N GLY A 97 -8.73 -19.47 3.86
CA GLY A 97 -7.30 -19.56 3.58
C GLY A 97 -6.88 -18.57 2.50
N PHE A 98 -5.82 -17.82 2.75
CA PHE A 98 -5.22 -16.90 1.79
C PHE A 98 -3.70 -16.90 1.94
N PHE A 99 -3.00 -16.67 0.83
CA PHE A 99 -1.56 -16.48 0.89
C PHE A 99 -1.23 -15.09 1.44
N SER A 100 -0.07 -14.98 2.07
CA SER A 100 0.53 -13.70 2.45
C SER A 100 1.91 -13.61 1.82
N THR A 101 2.35 -12.42 1.45
CA THR A 101 3.76 -12.18 1.16
C THR A 101 4.46 -11.78 2.44
N LEU A 102 5.53 -12.49 2.80
CA LEU A 102 6.49 -12.06 3.81
C LEU A 102 7.55 -11.22 3.12
N CYS A 103 7.65 -9.96 3.53
CA CYS A 103 8.65 -9.02 3.06
C CYS A 103 9.70 -8.85 4.16
N ALA A 104 10.96 -9.10 3.84
CA ALA A 104 12.09 -8.91 4.73
C ALA A 104 13.04 -7.89 4.09
N THR A 105 13.22 -6.75 4.74
CA THR A 105 14.06 -5.65 4.23
C THR A 105 15.19 -5.35 5.21
N ASP A 106 16.43 -5.48 4.76
CA ASP A 106 17.58 -4.96 5.51
C ASP A 106 17.54 -3.43 5.50
N VAL A 107 17.56 -2.82 6.68
CA VAL A 107 17.32 -1.38 6.82
C VAL A 107 18.50 -0.54 6.33
N CYS A 108 19.72 -1.04 6.50
CA CYS A 108 20.94 -0.34 6.08
C CYS A 108 21.04 -0.27 4.55
N THR A 109 20.87 -1.41 3.90
CA THR A 109 21.11 -1.57 2.45
C THR A 109 19.86 -1.34 1.61
N GLY A 110 18.66 -1.42 2.21
CA GLY A 110 17.38 -1.43 1.51
C GLY A 110 17.09 -2.74 0.76
N TRP A 111 17.98 -3.74 0.85
CA TRP A 111 17.80 -5.02 0.19
C TRP A 111 16.54 -5.72 0.70
N THR A 112 15.65 -6.08 -0.20
CA THR A 112 14.34 -6.66 0.13
C THR A 112 14.16 -8.03 -0.50
N ILE A 113 13.71 -8.99 0.30
CA ILE A 113 13.31 -10.33 -0.14
C ILE A 113 11.82 -10.51 0.14
N CYS A 114 11.10 -11.02 -0.86
CA CYS A 114 9.67 -11.30 -0.76
C CYS A 114 9.44 -12.80 -1.02
N ILE A 115 8.77 -13.48 -0.08
CA ILE A 115 8.38 -14.89 -0.24
C ILE A 115 6.89 -15.08 -0.01
N LEU A 116 6.30 -16.05 -0.71
CA LEU A 116 4.89 -16.40 -0.55
C LEU A 116 4.72 -17.40 0.60
N VAL A 117 3.81 -17.10 1.53
CA VAL A 117 3.52 -17.90 2.72
C VAL A 117 2.04 -18.26 2.76
N LYS A 118 1.71 -19.55 2.90
CA LYS A 118 0.33 -20.06 2.83
C LYS A 118 -0.46 -19.93 4.14
N ASN A 119 0.21 -20.01 5.29
CA ASN A 119 -0.45 -20.01 6.61
C ASN A 119 0.30 -19.10 7.60
N LYS A 120 -0.45 -18.24 8.29
CA LYS A 120 0.08 -17.36 9.35
C LYS A 120 0.08 -18.03 10.74
N ARG A 121 -0.59 -19.18 10.89
CA ARG A 121 -0.68 -19.92 12.16
C ARG A 121 0.42 -20.98 12.23
N PRO A 122 1.21 -21.04 13.31
CA PRO A 122 1.94 -22.25 13.63
C PRO A 122 0.91 -23.37 13.89
N ASN A 123 1.21 -24.59 13.43
CA ASN A 123 0.47 -25.80 13.79
C ASN A 123 0.64 -26.09 15.28
N PHE A 124 0.05 -25.29 16.17
CA PHE A 124 -0.23 -25.74 17.53
C PHE A 124 -1.47 -26.62 17.45
N LYS A 125 -1.24 -27.94 17.40
CA LYS A 125 -2.26 -28.90 17.84
C LYS A 125 -2.58 -28.54 19.29
N CYS A 126 -3.82 -28.15 19.54
CA CYS A 126 -4.37 -28.15 20.88
C CYS A 126 -4.49 -29.59 21.37
#